data_AF-A0A941CAP8-F1
#
_entry.id   AF-A0A941CAP8-F1
#
_cell.length_a   1.000
_cell.length_b   1.000
_cell.length_c   1.000
_cell.angle_alpha   90.00
_cell.angle_beta   90.00
_cell.angle_gamma   90.00
#
_symmetry.space_group_name_H-M   'P 1'
#
loop_
_entity.id
_entity.type
_entity.pdbx_description
1 polymer ?
#
loop_
_entity_poly.entity_id
_entity_poly.type
_entity_poly.pdbx_seq_one_letter_code
_entity_poly.pdbx_strand_id
1 'polypeptide(L)'
;MKPIAIKILCCAFLFLITIEASSQDIPKYDFIEIIVVQKANNRGKVKRIKVEEQKSLEGKQITIKQIEDLEGTSDLMNYMNAANWEFVDRQSIVSEENDPVWMSYIFRKKK
;
A
#
# COMPACT_ATOMS: atom_id res chain seq x y z
N MET A 1 -22.54 -29.95 51.95
CA MET A 1 -21.84 -30.52 50.79
C MET A 1 -20.36 -30.17 50.91
N LYS A 2 -19.47 -31.17 50.79
CA LYS A 2 -18.06 -31.09 51.24
C LYS A 2 -17.27 -30.05 50.42
N PRO A 3 -16.36 -29.25 51.03
CA PRO A 3 -15.59 -28.21 50.32
C PRO A 3 -14.73 -28.76 49.17
N ILE A 4 -14.41 -30.06 49.24
CA ILE A 4 -13.71 -30.80 48.18
C ILE A 4 -14.53 -30.84 46.89
N ALA A 5 -15.85 -31.02 46.98
CA ALA A 5 -16.71 -31.05 45.79
C ALA A 5 -16.77 -29.68 45.09
N ILE A 6 -16.73 -28.59 45.86
CA ILE A 6 -16.68 -27.22 45.35
C ILE A 6 -15.35 -26.97 44.63
N LYS A 7 -14.23 -27.44 45.18
CA LYS A 7 -12.91 -27.32 44.53
C LYS A 7 -12.83 -28.11 43.22
N ILE A 8 -13.38 -29.32 43.20
CA ILE A 8 -13.43 -30.15 41.98
C ILE A 8 -14.29 -29.47 40.91
N LEU A 9 -15.44 -28.90 41.31
CA LEU A 9 -16.32 -28.18 40.39
C LEU A 9 -15.66 -26.91 39.83
N CYS A 10 -14.95 -26.14 40.66
CA CYS A 10 -14.18 -24.98 40.21
C CYS A 10 -13.04 -25.38 39.25
N CYS A 11 -12.32 -26.47 39.52
CA CYS A 11 -11.28 -26.97 38.61
C CYS A 11 -11.85 -27.44 37.28
N ALA A 12 -13.01 -28.12 37.29
CA ALA A 12 -13.68 -28.54 36.06
C ALA A 12 -14.15 -27.34 35.21
N PHE A 13 -14.55 -26.25 35.85
CA PHE A 13 -14.98 -25.04 35.15
C PHE A 13 -13.83 -24.32 34.42
N LEU A 14 -12.60 -24.43 34.93
CA LEU A 14 -11.41 -23.84 34.28
C LEU A 14 -11.02 -24.55 32.97
N PHE A 15 -11.34 -25.84 32.84
CA PHE A 15 -11.08 -26.59 31.60
C PHE A 15 -12.03 -26.27 30.45
N LEU A 16 -13.13 -25.54 30.71
CA LEU A 16 -14.09 -25.12 29.69
C LEU A 16 -13.69 -23.83 28.97
N ILE A 17 -12.62 -23.16 29.42
CA ILE A 17 -12.18 -21.89 28.85
C ILE A 17 -11.16 -22.16 27.73
N THR A 18 -11.64 -22.66 26.59
CA THR A 18 -10.84 -22.69 25.36
C THR A 18 -10.99 -21.35 24.65
N ILE A 19 -10.02 -20.45 24.84
CA ILE A 19 -9.97 -19.19 24.10
C ILE A 19 -9.25 -19.48 22.78
N GLU A 20 -10.00 -19.56 21.68
CA GLU A 20 -9.41 -19.54 20.35
C GLU A 20 -8.87 -18.14 20.09
N ALA A 21 -7.56 -17.97 20.26
CA ALA A 21 -6.87 -16.75 19.88
C ALA A 21 -6.76 -16.70 18.36
N SER A 22 -7.78 -16.15 17.70
CA SER A 22 -7.68 -15.80 16.28
C SER A 22 -6.72 -14.61 16.17
N SER A 23 -5.52 -14.85 15.63
CA SER A 23 -4.71 -13.76 15.10
C SER A 23 -5.54 -13.07 14.03
N GLN A 24 -5.74 -11.76 14.13
CA GLN A 24 -6.21 -11.01 12.98
C GLN A 24 -5.13 -11.14 11.90
N ASP A 25 -5.46 -11.78 10.79
CA ASP A 25 -4.62 -11.67 9.61
C ASP A 25 -4.46 -10.18 9.30
N ILE A 26 -3.24 -9.67 9.45
CA ILE A 26 -2.94 -8.30 9.10
C ILE A 26 -3.26 -8.20 7.61
N PRO A 27 -4.23 -7.36 7.19
CA PRO A 27 -4.57 -7.25 5.80
C PRO A 27 -3.32 -6.78 5.05
N LYS A 28 -2.71 -7.69 4.29
CA LYS A 28 -1.53 -7.39 3.48
C LYS A 28 -2.02 -6.55 2.31
N TYR A 29 -1.84 -5.25 2.40
CA TYR A 29 -2.19 -4.33 1.34
C TYR A 29 -1.18 -4.45 0.20
N ASP A 30 -1.67 -4.54 -1.04
CA ASP A 30 -0.85 -4.36 -2.22
C ASP A 30 -0.58 -2.86 -2.39
N PHE A 31 0.68 -2.45 -2.26
CA PHE A 31 1.14 -1.08 -2.52
C PHE A 31 1.99 -1.03 -3.78
N ILE A 32 1.92 0.10 -4.49
CA ILE A 32 2.83 0.42 -5.60
C ILE A 32 3.37 1.82 -5.40
N GLU A 33 4.67 1.97 -5.55
CA GLU A 33 5.35 3.25 -5.63
C GLU A 33 5.71 3.59 -7.08
N ILE A 34 5.39 4.82 -7.50
CA ILE A 34 5.63 5.32 -8.86
C ILE A 34 6.42 6.62 -8.77
N ILE A 35 7.59 6.65 -9.42
CA ILE A 35 8.50 7.79 -9.39
C ILE A 35 8.23 8.66 -10.62
N VAL A 36 7.81 9.89 -10.39
CA VAL A 36 7.61 10.90 -11.43
C VAL A 36 8.72 11.93 -11.32
N VAL A 37 9.52 12.04 -12.39
CA VAL A 37 10.57 13.04 -12.51
C VAL A 37 10.03 14.24 -13.29
N GLN A 38 10.08 15.43 -12.71
CA GLN A 38 9.67 16.68 -13.36
C GLN A 38 10.88 17.48 -13.84
N LYS A 39 10.70 18.26 -14.91
CA LYS A 39 11.76 19.13 -15.43
C LYS A 39 11.98 20.32 -14.50
N ALA A 40 13.24 20.63 -14.22
CA ALA A 40 13.63 21.89 -13.59
C ALA A 40 13.05 23.09 -14.37
N ASN A 41 12.57 24.09 -13.66
CA ASN A 41 12.12 25.40 -14.20
C ASN A 41 10.98 25.38 -15.22
N ASN A 42 10.26 24.27 -15.40
CA ASN A 42 9.26 24.14 -16.47
C ASN A 42 7.83 23.94 -15.95
N ARG A 43 7.46 24.65 -14.88
CA ARG A 43 6.09 24.73 -14.33
C ARG A 43 5.43 23.36 -14.08
N GLY A 44 6.19 22.38 -13.60
CA GLY A 44 5.68 21.05 -13.26
C GLY A 44 5.47 20.10 -14.45
N LYS A 45 6.03 20.39 -15.63
CA LYS A 45 6.03 19.44 -16.75
C LYS A 45 6.81 18.17 -16.39
N VAL A 46 6.14 17.02 -16.56
CA VAL A 46 6.74 15.70 -16.38
C VAL A 46 7.84 15.48 -17.43
N LYS A 47 8.98 14.98 -16.97
CA LYS A 47 10.11 14.54 -17.80
C LYS A 47 10.01 13.05 -18.11
N ARG A 48 9.68 12.26 -17.09
CA ARG A 48 9.55 10.80 -17.16
C ARG A 48 8.75 10.28 -15.97
N ILE A 49 7.96 9.24 -16.19
CA ILE A 49 7.40 8.38 -15.15
C ILE A 49 8.19 7.07 -15.18
N LYS A 50 8.66 6.62 -14.01
CA LYS A 50 9.43 5.39 -13.85
C LYS A 50 8.77 4.54 -12.78
N VAL A 51 8.64 3.25 -13.06
CA VAL A 51 8.11 2.27 -12.09
C VAL A 51 9.12 1.14 -11.97
N GLU A 52 9.60 0.89 -10.75
CA GLU A 52 10.47 -0.25 -10.51
C GLU A 52 9.67 -1.55 -10.45
N GLU A 53 10.33 -2.66 -10.78
CA GLU A 53 9.74 -3.99 -10.64
C GLU A 53 9.36 -4.24 -9.19
N GLN A 54 8.06 -4.45 -8.96
CA GLN A 54 7.48 -4.65 -7.65
C GLN A 54 6.62 -5.90 -7.68
N LYS A 55 6.75 -6.76 -6.66
CA LYS A 55 5.97 -7.99 -6.52
C LYS A 55 4.46 -7.74 -6.53
N SER A 56 4.02 -6.55 -6.13
CA SER A 56 2.62 -6.12 -6.14
C SER A 56 2.02 -6.00 -7.55
N LEU A 57 2.86 -5.94 -8.58
CA LEU A 57 2.47 -5.90 -10.00
C LEU A 57 2.43 -7.28 -10.65
N GLU A 58 3.00 -8.32 -10.04
CA GLU A 58 3.03 -9.67 -10.60
C GLU A 58 1.61 -10.23 -10.74
N GLY A 59 1.28 -10.70 -11.95
CA GLY A 59 -0.05 -11.26 -12.27
C GLY A 59 -1.20 -10.24 -12.27
N LYS A 60 -0.92 -8.94 -12.16
CA LYS A 60 -1.93 -7.88 -12.27
C LYS A 60 -2.09 -7.42 -13.73
N GLN A 61 -3.25 -6.83 -14.03
CA GLN A 61 -3.56 -6.32 -15.37
C GLN A 61 -2.75 -5.06 -15.74
N ILE A 62 -2.33 -4.27 -14.74
CA ILE A 62 -1.48 -3.10 -14.97
C ILE A 62 -0.04 -3.54 -15.20
N THR A 63 0.63 -2.92 -16.18
CA THR A 63 2.03 -3.22 -16.49
C THR A 63 2.89 -1.98 -16.34
N ILE A 64 4.17 -2.18 -16.00
CA ILE A 64 5.16 -1.11 -15.86
C ILE A 64 5.20 -0.26 -17.13
N LYS A 65 5.27 -0.91 -18.31
CA LYS A 65 5.32 -0.23 -19.61
C LYS A 65 4.15 0.73 -19.82
N GLN A 66 2.92 0.29 -19.51
CA GLN A 66 1.73 1.13 -19.66
C GLN A 66 1.76 2.35 -18.74
N ILE A 67 2.36 2.24 -17.55
CA ILE A 67 2.48 3.36 -16.62
C ILE A 67 3.60 4.32 -17.06
N GLU A 68 4.73 3.79 -17.54
CA GLU A 68 5.86 4.60 -18.01
C GLU A 68 5.58 5.36 -19.30
N ASP A 69 4.64 4.85 -20.13
CA ASP A 69 4.17 5.51 -21.36
C ASP A 69 3.24 6.71 -21.09
N LEU A 70 2.84 6.97 -19.84
CA LEU A 70 1.98 8.10 -19.49
C LEU A 70 2.75 9.44 -19.53
N GLU A 71 2.14 10.45 -20.12
CA GLU A 71 2.81 11.74 -20.36
C GLU A 71 2.73 12.70 -19.16
N GLY A 72 1.71 12.56 -18.31
CA GLY A 72 1.41 13.48 -17.23
C GLY A 72 1.00 12.83 -15.92
N THR A 73 1.17 13.57 -14.82
CA THR A 73 0.69 13.14 -13.50
C THR A 73 -0.83 12.97 -13.48
N SER A 74 -1.58 13.81 -14.20
CA SER A 74 -3.05 13.68 -14.28
C SER A 74 -3.45 12.36 -14.94
N ASP A 75 -2.76 11.97 -16.01
CA ASP A 75 -2.99 10.70 -16.71
C ASP A 75 -2.64 9.52 -15.80
N LEU A 76 -1.54 9.62 -15.06
CA LEU A 76 -1.17 8.65 -14.02
C LEU A 76 -2.27 8.48 -12.97
N MET A 77 -2.76 9.58 -12.40
CA MET A 77 -3.80 9.53 -11.36
C MET A 77 -5.10 8.90 -11.89
N ASN A 78 -5.49 9.28 -13.12
CA ASN A 78 -6.69 8.74 -13.77
C ASN A 78 -6.54 7.25 -14.10
N TYR A 79 -5.39 6.85 -14.66
CA TYR A 79 -5.09 5.47 -14.99
C TYR A 79 -5.11 4.58 -13.74
N MET A 80 -4.44 5.01 -12.66
CA MET A 80 -4.39 4.25 -11.40
C MET A 80 -5.79 4.14 -10.77
N ASN A 81 -6.57 5.22 -10.75
CA ASN A 81 -7.93 5.17 -10.23
C ASN A 81 -8.84 4.23 -11.04
N ALA A 82 -8.76 4.28 -12.38
CA ALA A 82 -9.49 3.37 -13.27
C ALA A 82 -9.08 1.90 -13.06
N ALA A 83 -7.82 1.65 -12.70
CA ALA A 83 -7.30 0.34 -12.36
C ALA A 83 -7.59 -0.08 -10.89
N ASN A 84 -8.49 0.61 -10.18
CA ASN A 84 -8.81 0.37 -8.76
C ASN A 84 -7.63 0.49 -7.80
N TRP A 85 -6.70 1.40 -8.09
CA TRP A 85 -5.65 1.81 -7.17
C TRP A 85 -5.98 3.17 -6.59
N GLU A 86 -5.93 3.26 -5.26
CA GLU A 86 -6.19 4.45 -4.48
C GLU A 86 -4.88 5.19 -4.23
N PHE A 87 -4.86 6.50 -4.45
CA PHE A 87 -3.74 7.34 -4.06
C PHE A 87 -3.69 7.49 -2.53
N VAL A 88 -2.53 7.22 -1.94
CA VAL A 88 -2.34 7.24 -0.48
C VAL A 88 -1.51 8.42 -0.05
N ASP A 89 -0.35 8.61 -0.68
CA ASP A 89 0.61 9.63 -0.27
C ASP A 89 1.51 10.04 -1.44
N ARG A 90 2.14 11.21 -1.30
CA ARG A 90 3.12 11.74 -2.24
C ARG A 90 4.29 12.37 -1.51
N GLN A 91 5.47 11.84 -1.75
CA GLN A 91 6.72 12.37 -1.22
C GLN A 91 7.52 13.06 -2.31
N SER A 92 8.24 14.13 -1.97
CA SER A 92 9.02 14.91 -2.91
C SER A 92 10.44 15.14 -2.40
N ILE A 93 11.42 14.96 -3.27
CA ILE A 93 12.81 15.33 -3.01
C ILE A 93 13.19 16.42 -4.00
N VAL A 94 13.58 17.58 -3.46
CA VAL A 94 14.12 18.72 -4.21
C VAL A 94 15.46 19.05 -3.58
N SER A 95 16.52 19.03 -4.39
CA SER A 95 17.89 19.31 -3.96
C SER A 95 18.17 20.82 -3.99
N GLU A 96 17.85 21.51 -5.08
CA GLU A 96 18.05 22.97 -5.25
C GLU A 96 16.99 23.61 -6.18
N GLU A 97 16.95 24.95 -6.26
CA GLU A 97 15.92 25.73 -6.99
C GLU A 97 15.87 25.43 -8.50
N ASN A 98 16.99 24.97 -9.09
CA ASN A 98 17.11 24.60 -10.50
C ASN A 98 17.23 23.09 -10.74
N ASP A 99 16.98 22.26 -9.73
CA ASP A 99 17.10 20.82 -9.86
C ASP A 99 15.81 20.15 -10.33
N PRO A 100 15.89 18.98 -10.99
CA PRO A 100 14.72 18.18 -11.28
C PRO A 100 14.04 17.74 -9.98
N VAL A 101 12.71 17.83 -9.95
CA VAL A 101 11.92 17.40 -8.80
C VAL A 101 11.56 15.92 -8.96
N TRP A 102 11.87 15.13 -7.93
CA TRP A 102 11.54 13.71 -7.87
C TRP A 102 10.34 13.55 -6.96
N MET A 103 9.24 13.02 -7.51
CA MET A 103 8.00 12.81 -6.78
C MET A 103 7.72 11.31 -6.71
N SER A 104 7.65 10.77 -5.51
CA SER A 104 7.16 9.42 -5.27
C SER A 104 5.66 9.47 -5.02
N TYR A 105 4.88 8.74 -5.82
CA TYR A 105 3.44 8.57 -5.65
C TYR A 105 3.16 7.16 -5.15
N ILE A 106 2.51 7.06 -4.00
CA ILE A 106 2.20 5.79 -3.36
C ILE A 106 0.72 5.48 -3.57
N PHE A 107 0.45 4.31 -4.14
CA PHE A 107 -0.88 3.80 -4.39
C PHE A 107 -1.13 2.50 -3.63
N ARG A 108 -2.39 2.28 -3.23
CA ARG A 108 -2.86 1.07 -2.56
C ARG A 108 -3.99 0.44 -3.37
N LYS A 109 -3.98 -0.88 -3.54
CA LYS A 109 -5.08 -1.57 -4.21
C LYS A 109 -6.36 -1.48 -3.38
N LYS A 110 -7.45 -1.04 -4.01
CA LYS A 110 -8.79 -1.11 -3.40
C LYS A 110 -9.22 -2.58 -3.33
N LYS A 111 -9.74 -2.99 -2.18
CA LYS A 111 -10.31 -4.33 -1.97
C LYS A 111 -11.53 -4.55 -2.84
#